data_AF-A0A956M1L2-F1
#
_entry.id   AF-A0A956M1L2-F1
#
_cell.length_a   1.000
_cell.length_b   1.000
_cell.length_c   1.000
_cell.angle_alpha   90.00
_cell.angle_beta   90.00
_cell.angle_gamma   90.00
#
_symmetry.space_group_name_H-M   'P 1'
#
loop_
_entity.id
_entity.type
_entity.pdbx_description
1 polymer ?
#
loop_
_entity_poly.entity_id
_entity_poly.type
_entity_poly.pdbx_seq_one_letter_code
_entity_poly.pdbx_strand_id
1 'polypeptide(L)'
;MSGTNRHSAAKASAPGNPSAGWRTSIPAAGALGFVLLACAGPTDPPDPPTGGQELVLDFARFESDVLPVLTQQGCDAGGDCHGGGIRGTFALSPIEEKDPIFDFEQASLQVLPVEREESPLLIKPLAVAAGGAPHSYKVFETTDDPGFVAIRGWIEAGVLR
;
A
#
# COMPACT_ATOMS: atom_id res chain seq x y z
N MET A 1 35.75 36.04 -24.94
CA MET A 1 35.76 35.81 -23.48
C MET A 1 34.82 34.63 -23.24
N SER A 2 35.28 33.40 -23.45
CA SER A 2 35.84 32.48 -22.43
C SER A 2 35.03 32.42 -21.14
N GLY A 3 34.44 31.26 -20.86
CA GLY A 3 33.79 30.94 -19.60
C GLY A 3 32.96 29.65 -19.64
N THR A 4 33.60 28.50 -19.88
CA THR A 4 33.02 27.18 -19.56
C THR A 4 33.01 26.98 -18.05
N ASN A 5 31.91 26.48 -17.46
CA ASN A 5 31.98 25.75 -16.20
C ASN A 5 30.97 24.60 -16.16
N ARG A 6 31.52 23.39 -16.04
CA ARG A 6 30.83 22.14 -15.70
C ARG A 6 30.87 22.01 -14.18
N HIS A 7 29.77 21.60 -13.56
CA HIS A 7 29.86 20.83 -12.31
C HIS A 7 28.74 19.78 -12.27
N SER A 8 29.18 18.53 -12.33
CA SER A 8 28.45 17.34 -11.94
C SER A 8 28.12 17.39 -10.44
N ALA A 9 26.92 16.94 -10.06
CA ALA A 9 26.59 16.61 -8.68
C ALA A 9 26.19 15.13 -8.60
N ALA A 10 26.62 14.52 -7.51
CA ALA A 10 26.83 13.10 -7.35
C ALA A 10 25.56 12.34 -6.91
N LYS A 11 25.60 11.05 -7.25
CA LYS A 11 24.67 9.98 -6.92
C LYS A 11 24.63 9.73 -5.41
N ALA A 12 23.44 9.73 -4.82
CA ALA A 12 23.21 9.27 -3.46
C ALA A 12 23.19 7.73 -3.43
N SER A 13 23.80 7.14 -2.41
CA SER A 13 23.58 5.74 -2.03
C SER A 13 23.76 5.59 -0.52
N ALA A 14 22.75 5.05 0.12
CA ALA A 14 22.77 4.37 1.42
C ALA A 14 21.91 3.09 1.23
N PRO A 15 21.92 2.08 2.12
CA PRO A 15 22.61 1.96 3.40
C PRO A 15 23.44 0.66 3.52
N GLY A 16 24.33 0.57 4.52
CA GLY A 16 25.01 -0.67 4.86
C GLY A 16 25.29 -0.77 6.35
N ASN A 17 24.55 -1.63 7.05
CA ASN A 17 24.91 -2.21 8.34
C ASN A 17 23.95 -3.38 8.63
N PRO A 18 24.23 -4.32 9.55
CA PRO A 18 25.49 -4.79 10.13
C PRO A 18 25.63 -6.32 10.00
N SER A 19 26.84 -6.87 9.93
CA SER A 19 27.03 -8.29 10.29
C SER A 19 28.45 -8.58 10.73
N ALA A 20 28.53 -9.40 11.78
CA ALA A 20 29.66 -10.24 12.15
C ALA A 20 30.84 -9.58 12.88
N GLY A 21 30.64 -9.32 14.17
CA GLY A 21 31.74 -9.42 15.13
C GLY A 21 31.29 -10.33 16.26
N TRP A 22 31.73 -11.60 16.28
CA TRP A 22 31.92 -12.39 17.50
C TRP A 22 33.07 -13.38 17.28
N ARG A 23 34.13 -13.23 18.08
CA ARG A 23 35.27 -14.13 18.14
C ARG A 23 34.90 -15.31 19.02
N THR A 24 34.82 -16.50 18.44
CA THR A 24 34.71 -17.76 19.18
C THR A 24 36.09 -18.20 19.66
N SER A 25 36.20 -18.50 20.94
CA SER A 25 37.23 -19.41 21.48
C SER A 25 36.54 -20.29 22.50
N ILE A 26 36.39 -21.58 22.18
CA ILE A 26 35.90 -22.62 23.09
C ILE A 26 36.99 -23.70 23.13
N PRO A 27 37.50 -24.08 24.31
CA PRO A 27 38.43 -25.20 24.45
C PRO A 27 37.69 -26.55 24.42
N ALA A 28 38.40 -27.54 23.89
CA ALA A 28 38.01 -28.94 23.82
C ALA A 28 37.97 -29.62 25.20
N ALA A 29 36.96 -30.47 25.44
CA ALA A 29 37.09 -31.76 26.14
C ALA A 29 35.72 -32.43 26.31
N GLY A 30 35.68 -33.77 26.15
CA GLY A 30 34.67 -34.62 26.79
C GLY A 30 33.76 -35.38 25.84
N ALA A 31 34.21 -36.56 25.40
CA ALA A 31 33.34 -37.60 24.87
C ALA A 31 32.52 -38.23 26.00
N LEU A 32 31.22 -38.46 25.81
CA LEU A 32 30.42 -39.49 26.47
C LEU A 32 29.11 -39.68 25.67
N GLY A 33 28.80 -40.94 25.38
CA GLY A 33 27.73 -41.34 24.47
C GLY A 33 26.32 -40.95 24.94
N PHE A 34 25.50 -40.53 23.98
CA PHE A 34 24.07 -40.35 24.15
C PHE A 34 23.32 -41.18 23.11
N VAL A 35 22.38 -41.96 23.63
CA VAL A 35 21.39 -42.75 22.90
C VAL A 35 20.66 -41.85 21.92
N LEU A 36 20.60 -42.24 20.64
CA LEU A 36 19.85 -41.55 19.59
C LEU A 36 18.35 -41.66 19.85
N LEU A 37 17.82 -40.76 20.68
CA LEU A 37 16.39 -40.48 20.74
C LEU A 37 16.06 -39.62 19.51
N ALA A 38 15.48 -40.24 18.49
CA ALA A 38 14.97 -39.55 17.31
C ALA A 38 13.88 -38.56 17.76
N CYS A 39 14.24 -37.28 17.92
CA CYS A 39 13.27 -36.22 18.09
C CYS A 39 12.54 -36.08 16.75
N ALA A 40 11.21 -36.27 16.76
CA ALA A 40 10.36 -35.83 15.67
C ALA A 40 10.67 -34.35 15.42
N GLY A 41 11.10 -34.02 14.21
CA GLY A 41 11.37 -32.63 13.82
C GLY A 41 10.11 -31.78 13.93
N PRO A 42 10.25 -30.44 13.94
CA PRO A 42 9.10 -29.54 13.81
C PRO A 42 8.34 -29.97 12.56
N THR A 43 7.06 -30.32 12.72
CA THR A 43 6.17 -30.46 11.58
C THR A 43 6.04 -29.07 10.97
N ASP A 44 6.24 -28.97 9.66
CA ASP A 44 5.95 -27.73 8.96
C ASP A 44 4.49 -27.34 9.26
N PRO A 45 4.21 -26.07 9.57
CA PRO A 45 2.85 -25.63 9.77
C PRO A 45 2.05 -25.95 8.50
N PRO A 46 0.76 -26.32 8.63
CA PRO A 46 -0.07 -26.57 7.46
C PRO A 46 -0.07 -25.32 6.58
N ASP A 47 -0.04 -25.52 5.26
CA ASP A 47 -0.17 -24.41 4.32
C ASP A 47 -1.38 -23.55 4.70
N PRO A 48 -1.27 -22.21 4.62
CA PRO A 48 -2.40 -21.35 4.84
C PRO A 48 -3.55 -21.80 3.92
N PRO A 49 -4.80 -21.79 4.38
CA PRO A 49 -5.93 -22.13 3.54
C PRO A 49 -5.92 -21.25 2.30
N THR A 50 -5.47 -21.84 1.19
CA THR A 50 -5.46 -21.23 -0.14
C THR A 50 -6.82 -21.56 -0.74
N GLY A 51 -7.70 -20.57 -0.77
CA GLY A 51 -9.07 -20.77 -1.26
C GLY A 51 -10.04 -19.61 -1.06
N GLY A 52 -9.57 -18.45 -0.58
CA GLY A 52 -10.38 -17.24 -0.57
C GLY A 52 -10.50 -16.66 -1.97
N GLN A 53 -11.67 -16.11 -2.31
CA GLN A 53 -11.84 -15.32 -3.53
C GLN A 53 -11.08 -13.99 -3.39
N GLU A 54 -10.30 -13.62 -4.40
CA GLU A 54 -9.59 -12.35 -4.48
C GLU A 54 -10.35 -11.38 -5.38
N LEU A 55 -10.53 -10.13 -4.93
CA LEU A 55 -11.04 -9.08 -5.81
C LEU A 55 -9.91 -8.54 -6.67
N VAL A 56 -9.99 -8.76 -7.98
CA VAL A 56 -9.06 -8.21 -8.96
C VAL A 56 -9.63 -6.90 -9.54
N LEU A 57 -8.94 -5.80 -9.29
CA LEU A 57 -9.25 -4.46 -9.79
C LEU A 57 -8.42 -4.12 -11.04
N ASP A 58 -8.95 -3.24 -11.91
CA ASP A 58 -8.31 -2.88 -13.17
C ASP A 58 -7.42 -1.64 -13.01
N PHE A 59 -6.10 -1.80 -13.21
CA PHE A 59 -5.13 -0.72 -13.11
C PHE A 59 -5.30 0.36 -14.19
N ALA A 60 -5.54 -0.03 -15.45
CA ALA A 60 -5.67 0.93 -16.54
C ALA A 60 -6.89 1.83 -16.33
N ARG A 61 -7.99 1.25 -15.83
CA ARG A 61 -9.19 1.99 -15.47
C ARG A 61 -9.00 2.86 -14.24
N PHE A 62 -8.24 2.39 -13.24
CA PHE A 62 -7.86 3.22 -12.11
C PHE A 62 -7.11 4.48 -12.59
N GLU A 63 -6.10 4.30 -13.43
CA GLU A 63 -5.27 5.40 -13.94
C GLU A 63 -6.08 6.41 -14.76
N SER A 64 -7.02 5.95 -15.58
CA SER A 64 -7.83 6.84 -16.43
C SER A 64 -9.01 7.50 -15.71
N ASP A 65 -9.66 6.79 -14.77
CA ASP A 65 -10.96 7.21 -14.24
C ASP A 65 -10.87 7.65 -12.78
N VAL A 66 -10.05 6.98 -11.96
CA VAL A 66 -10.03 7.16 -10.51
C VAL A 66 -8.92 8.11 -10.08
N LEU A 67 -7.70 7.91 -10.59
CA LEU A 67 -6.55 8.72 -10.24
C LEU A 67 -6.78 10.22 -10.46
N PRO A 68 -7.37 10.66 -11.59
CA PRO A 68 -7.65 12.08 -11.79
C PRO A 68 -8.65 12.63 -10.77
N VAL A 69 -9.63 11.84 -10.33
CA VAL A 69 -10.59 12.23 -9.30
C VAL A 69 -9.88 12.45 -7.98
N LEU A 70 -9.01 11.52 -7.57
CA LEU A 70 -8.24 11.64 -6.33
C LEU A 70 -7.39 12.92 -6.32
N THR A 71 -6.72 13.22 -7.44
CA THR A 71 -5.89 14.43 -7.57
C THR A 71 -6.72 15.71 -7.63
N GLN A 72 -7.78 15.75 -8.44
CA GLN A 72 -8.63 16.94 -8.60
C GLN A 72 -9.35 17.33 -7.30
N GLN A 73 -9.72 16.34 -6.49
CA GLN A 73 -10.36 16.56 -5.19
C GLN A 73 -9.35 16.85 -4.07
N GLY A 74 -8.04 16.85 -4.37
CA GLY A 74 -6.98 17.15 -3.41
C GLY A 74 -6.74 16.05 -2.38
N CYS A 75 -7.14 14.81 -2.67
CA CYS A 75 -6.89 13.67 -1.77
C CYS A 75 -5.39 13.42 -1.59
N ASP A 76 -4.60 13.63 -2.65
CA ASP A 76 -3.14 13.51 -2.66
C ASP A 76 -2.41 14.82 -2.29
N ALA A 77 -3.13 15.82 -1.78
CA ALA A 77 -2.49 17.01 -1.24
C ALA A 77 -1.59 16.64 -0.04
N GLY A 78 -0.47 17.35 0.10
CA GLY A 78 0.42 17.20 1.25
C GLY A 78 -0.21 17.68 2.57
N GLY A 79 0.47 17.37 3.68
CA GLY A 79 0.01 17.74 5.03
C GLY A 79 -0.81 16.64 5.70
N ASP A 80 -2.07 16.95 6.01
CA ASP A 80 -2.97 16.08 6.77
C ASP A 80 -3.94 15.24 5.88
N CYS A 81 -3.83 15.35 4.55
CA CYS A 81 -4.63 14.55 3.60
C CYS A 81 -3.97 13.18 3.38
N HIS A 82 -3.49 12.84 2.18
CA HIS A 82 -2.82 11.56 1.92
C HIS A 82 -1.54 11.66 1.07
N GLY A 83 -1.17 12.86 0.59
CA GLY A 83 0.03 13.06 -0.21
C GLY A 83 1.33 13.00 0.59
N GLY A 84 2.24 12.10 0.20
CA GLY A 84 3.60 12.05 0.75
C GLY A 84 3.74 11.30 2.08
N GLY A 85 2.84 10.36 2.35
CA GLY A 85 3.00 9.37 3.43
C GLY A 85 1.68 8.84 3.98
N ILE A 86 1.76 7.79 4.80
CA ILE A 86 0.58 7.18 5.42
C ILE A 86 -0.10 8.17 6.37
N ARG A 87 -1.42 8.32 6.20
CA ARG A 87 -2.32 9.01 7.12
C ARG A 87 -3.51 8.07 7.41
N GLY A 88 -3.48 7.45 8.58
CA GLY A 88 -4.37 6.33 8.89
C GLY A 88 -3.96 5.06 8.13
N THR A 89 -4.86 4.52 7.31
CA THR A 89 -4.64 3.29 6.50
C THR A 89 -4.44 3.57 5.02
N PHE A 90 -4.42 4.83 4.61
CA PHE A 90 -4.39 5.23 3.19
C PHE A 90 -3.28 6.24 2.93
N ALA A 91 -2.54 6.02 1.86
CA ALA A 91 -1.43 6.86 1.39
C ALA A 91 -1.54 7.06 -0.12
N LEU A 92 -1.15 8.24 -0.59
CA LEU A 92 -0.99 8.55 -1.99
C LEU A 92 0.42 9.15 -2.19
N SER A 93 0.98 8.88 -3.36
CA SER A 93 2.19 9.51 -3.84
C SER A 93 2.01 11.04 -3.88
N PRO A 94 3.06 11.82 -3.60
CA PRO A 94 3.01 13.27 -3.72
C PRO A 94 2.65 13.72 -5.14
N ILE A 95 2.00 14.90 -5.26
CA ILE A 95 1.63 15.48 -6.56
C ILE A 95 2.85 15.69 -7.46
N GLU A 96 4.00 16.08 -6.89
CA GLU A 96 5.24 16.36 -7.61
C GLU A 96 5.99 15.10 -8.06
N GLU A 97 5.70 13.95 -7.42
CA GLU A 97 6.33 12.67 -7.67
C GLU A 97 5.26 11.57 -7.73
N LYS A 98 4.33 11.76 -8.69
CA LYS A 98 3.17 10.89 -8.84
C LYS A 98 3.60 9.47 -9.25
N ASP A 99 3.11 8.48 -8.51
CA ASP A 99 3.31 7.06 -8.76
C ASP A 99 1.94 6.36 -8.84
N PRO A 100 1.38 6.19 -10.05
CA PRO A 100 0.09 5.55 -10.25
C PRO A 100 0.03 4.10 -9.74
N ILE A 101 1.13 3.35 -9.78
CA ILE A 101 1.17 1.94 -9.36
C ILE A 101 1.04 1.88 -7.84
N PHE A 102 1.84 2.68 -7.13
CA PHE A 102 1.73 2.81 -5.69
C PHE A 102 0.32 3.26 -5.28
N ASP A 103 -0.23 4.28 -5.94
CA ASP A 103 -1.57 4.79 -5.63
C ASP A 103 -2.67 3.74 -5.87
N PHE A 104 -2.55 2.95 -6.93
CA PHE A 104 -3.46 1.85 -7.23
C PHE A 104 -3.43 0.79 -6.12
N GLU A 105 -2.24 0.36 -5.69
CA GLU A 105 -2.08 -0.61 -4.62
C GLU A 105 -2.70 -0.09 -3.32
N GLN A 106 -2.43 1.17 -2.96
CA GLN A 106 -2.99 1.79 -1.75
C GLN A 106 -4.51 1.95 -1.82
N ALA A 107 -5.05 2.35 -2.96
CA ALA A 107 -6.50 2.50 -3.18
C ALA A 107 -7.20 1.14 -3.13
N SER A 108 -6.59 0.10 -3.69
CA SER A 108 -7.13 -1.26 -3.69
C SER A 108 -7.29 -1.82 -2.27
N LEU A 109 -6.37 -1.47 -1.35
CA LEU A 109 -6.49 -1.83 0.06
C LEU A 109 -7.69 -1.17 0.77
N GLN A 110 -8.27 -0.12 0.19
CA GLN A 110 -9.45 0.56 0.72
C GLN A 110 -10.77 0.05 0.11
N VAL A 111 -10.73 -1.05 -0.65
CA VAL A 111 -11.89 -1.67 -1.28
C VAL A 111 -12.28 -2.95 -0.55
N LEU A 112 -13.55 -3.05 -0.16
CA LEU A 112 -14.10 -4.27 0.40
C LEU A 112 -14.53 -5.22 -0.73
N PRO A 113 -14.03 -6.48 -0.76
CA PRO A 113 -14.31 -7.41 -1.86
C PRO A 113 -15.80 -7.74 -2.09
N VAL A 114 -16.57 -7.77 -0.99
CA VAL A 114 -17.98 -8.18 -0.96
C VAL A 114 -18.91 -6.98 -0.75
N GLU A 115 -18.78 -6.28 0.38
CA GLU A 115 -19.58 -5.08 0.70
C GLU A 115 -19.01 -3.83 0.01
N ARG A 116 -19.01 -3.84 -1.32
CA ARG A 116 -18.27 -2.87 -2.15
C ARG A 116 -18.69 -1.43 -1.92
N GLU A 117 -19.99 -1.18 -1.70
CA GLU A 117 -20.57 0.14 -1.45
C GLU A 117 -20.15 0.70 -0.08
N GLU A 118 -19.75 -0.15 0.86
CA GLU A 118 -19.23 0.23 2.17
C GLU A 118 -17.69 0.44 2.17
N SER A 119 -17.05 0.32 1.00
CA SER A 119 -15.61 0.53 0.88
C SER A 119 -15.19 1.89 1.42
N PRO A 120 -14.18 1.97 2.31
CA PRO A 120 -13.66 3.24 2.82
C PRO A 120 -13.35 4.27 1.71
N LEU A 121 -12.87 3.80 0.55
CA LEU A 121 -12.59 4.65 -0.61
C LEU A 121 -13.81 5.42 -1.13
N LEU A 122 -15.03 4.90 -0.92
CA LEU A 122 -16.29 5.55 -1.30
C LEU A 122 -16.89 6.36 -0.15
N ILE A 123 -17.01 5.76 1.03
CA ILE A 123 -17.82 6.35 2.10
C ILE A 123 -17.10 7.45 2.88
N LYS A 124 -15.75 7.46 2.90
CA LYS A 124 -14.98 8.51 3.56
C LYS A 124 -15.08 9.88 2.86
N PRO A 125 -14.96 9.99 1.53
CA PRO A 125 -15.13 11.28 0.85
C PRO A 125 -16.59 11.74 0.71
N LEU A 126 -17.58 10.84 0.88
CA LEU A 126 -19.01 11.14 0.74
C LEU A 126 -19.60 11.87 1.96
N ALA A 127 -20.50 12.82 1.73
CA ALA A 127 -21.22 13.54 2.77
C ALA A 127 -22.03 12.58 3.67
N VAL A 128 -22.10 12.89 4.96
CA VAL A 128 -22.81 12.03 5.94
C VAL A 128 -24.30 11.93 5.63
N ALA A 129 -24.91 13.01 5.14
CA ALA A 129 -26.32 13.01 4.73
C ALA A 129 -26.63 12.08 3.55
N ALA A 130 -25.61 11.73 2.76
CA ALA A 130 -25.70 10.79 1.65
C ALA A 130 -25.23 9.37 2.01
N GLY A 131 -24.98 9.08 3.29
CA GLY A 131 -24.52 7.77 3.76
C GLY A 131 -23.01 7.64 3.97
N GLY A 132 -22.27 8.75 3.92
CA GLY A 132 -20.83 8.75 4.19
C GLY A 132 -20.45 8.54 5.67
N ALA A 133 -19.21 8.11 5.90
CA ALA A 133 -18.64 7.84 7.22
C ALA A 133 -17.79 9.01 7.75
N PRO A 134 -17.50 9.14 9.06
CA PRO A 134 -16.67 10.23 9.57
C PRO A 134 -15.31 10.35 8.86
N HIS A 135 -15.02 11.55 8.35
CA HIS A 135 -13.77 11.97 7.69
C HIS A 135 -13.68 13.50 7.78
N SER A 136 -12.46 14.06 7.88
CA SER A 136 -12.24 15.50 8.06
C SER A 136 -12.69 16.35 6.87
N TYR A 137 -12.76 15.75 5.70
CA TYR A 137 -13.07 16.45 4.45
C TYR A 137 -14.04 15.64 3.58
N LYS A 138 -15.07 16.31 3.03
CA LYS A 138 -16.13 15.73 2.21
C LYS A 138 -16.11 16.39 0.84
N VAL A 139 -15.87 15.61 -0.20
CA VAL A 139 -15.72 16.08 -1.58
C VAL A 139 -16.89 15.70 -2.47
N PHE A 140 -17.70 14.73 -2.03
CA PHE A 140 -18.92 14.32 -2.70
C PHE A 140 -20.10 14.63 -1.79
N GLU A 141 -21.03 15.44 -2.27
CA GLU A 141 -22.29 15.77 -1.58
C GLU A 141 -23.30 14.65 -1.74
N THR A 142 -23.26 13.93 -2.87
CA THR A 142 -24.22 12.88 -3.23
C THR A 142 -23.53 11.70 -3.93
N THR A 143 -24.24 10.58 -4.04
CA THR A 143 -23.78 9.40 -4.79
C THR A 143 -23.85 9.57 -6.31
N ASP A 144 -24.38 10.69 -6.79
CA ASP A 144 -24.50 11.03 -8.21
C ASP A 144 -23.36 11.95 -8.68
N ASP A 145 -22.49 12.39 -7.76
CA ASP A 145 -21.33 13.20 -8.11
C ASP A 145 -20.42 12.43 -9.08
N PRO A 146 -19.97 13.05 -10.19
CA PRO A 146 -19.23 12.33 -11.23
C PRO A 146 -17.98 11.61 -10.71
N GLY A 147 -17.27 12.21 -9.76
CA GLY A 147 -16.10 11.59 -9.12
C GLY A 147 -16.47 10.37 -8.27
N PHE A 148 -17.58 10.43 -7.53
CA PHE A 148 -18.10 9.29 -6.78
C PHE A 148 -18.48 8.15 -7.74
N VAL A 149 -19.21 8.47 -8.81
CA VAL A 149 -19.64 7.50 -9.84
C VAL A 149 -18.44 6.82 -10.52
N ALA A 150 -17.37 7.58 -10.82
CA ALA A 150 -16.16 7.02 -11.41
C ALA A 150 -15.48 6.00 -10.49
N ILE A 151 -15.29 6.34 -9.20
CA ILE A 151 -14.69 5.44 -8.21
C ILE A 151 -15.56 4.21 -8.01
N ARG A 152 -16.88 4.40 -7.85
CA ARG A 152 -17.84 3.29 -7.67
C ARG A 152 -17.81 2.35 -8.87
N GLY A 153 -17.86 2.88 -10.08
CA GLY A 153 -17.86 2.08 -11.31
C GLY A 153 -16.57 1.28 -11.51
N TRP A 154 -15.43 1.77 -11.02
CA TRP A 154 -14.18 1.01 -10.99
C TRP A 154 -14.24 -0.16 -9.99
N ILE A 155 -14.71 0.08 -8.76
CA ILE A 155 -14.90 -0.94 -7.72
C ILE A 155 -15.88 -2.03 -8.18
N GLU A 156 -17.04 -1.63 -8.72
CA GLU A 156 -18.08 -2.55 -9.19
C GLU A 156 -17.63 -3.41 -10.37
N ALA A 157 -16.72 -2.92 -11.21
CA ALA A 157 -16.17 -3.71 -12.31
C ALA A 157 -15.11 -4.73 -11.89
N GLY A 158 -14.66 -4.70 -10.63
CA GLY A 158 -13.72 -5.68 -10.09
C GLY A 158 -14.29 -7.11 -10.15
N VAL A 159 -13.42 -8.07 -10.46
CA VAL A 159 -13.79 -9.48 -10.64
C VAL A 159 -13.30 -10.28 -9.44
N LEU A 160 -14.21 -11.01 -8.77
CA LEU A 160 -13.83 -12.01 -7.76
C LEU A 160 -13.29 -13.26 -8.48
N ARG A 161 -12.09 -13.71 -8.11
CA ARG A 161 -11.42 -14.89 -8.67
C ARG A 161 -11.02 -15.88 -7.60
#